data_AF-A0A2S4WN90-F1
#
_entry.id   AF-A0A2S4WN90-F1
#
_cell.length_a   1.000
_cell.length_b   1.000
_cell.length_c   1.000
_cell.angle_alpha   90.00
_cell.angle_beta   90.00
_cell.angle_gamma   90.00
#
_symmetry.space_group_name_H-M   'P 1'
#
loop_
_entity.id
_entity.type
_entity.pdbx_description
1 polymer ?
#
loop_
_entity_poly.entity_id
_entity_poly.type
_entity_poly.pdbx_seq_one_letter_code
_entity_poly.pdbx_strand_id
1 'polypeptide(L)'
;MTESKAIRVVVALALCGTFGLLHLLHLISHGIRLTISIIRKVVDEVDELLIACKIRSRDVRNDLRSIKKLPAHLAILWIPINYQLHRLVSRHAFTLMGLSSRIERLRFQQRLELDAMMDNFSKILVWSMEAGIEEITFYDERGLMKSNKIELIQYLANIPTFIKGNENISWASIEPRLTEEEVKMLSKFEITYKLITKESTASSTNPKTGTGTGRKRSNSKRSNSITINLIDREQGHTHLVKVTKALIDIVNLNKQTTLNLDDLNVKSIGQKICCMFPPSIDCCDDKLTFFGGGFPPWQLTLTEIYHADRTVFCPIRSDTMSFLKRFMSLVIVNNESVLEKSKPPFRASSNQYCLLEIGSHHRLSSFSSVLFFP
;
A
#
# COMPACT_ATOMS: atom_id res chain seq x y z
N MET A 1 -19.29 -52.27 -48.19
CA MET A 1 -18.63 -52.14 -46.86
C MET A 1 -17.36 -51.25 -46.87
N THR A 2 -17.01 -50.57 -47.96
CA THR A 2 -15.75 -49.81 -48.10
C THR A 2 -15.91 -48.27 -47.99
N GLU A 3 -17.07 -47.72 -48.31
CA GLU A 3 -17.30 -46.26 -48.32
C GLU A 3 -17.22 -45.60 -46.93
N SER A 4 -17.60 -46.33 -45.86
CA SER A 4 -17.57 -45.78 -44.49
C SER A 4 -16.16 -45.53 -43.95
N LYS A 5 -15.12 -46.18 -44.51
CA LYS A 5 -13.73 -45.97 -44.11
C LYS A 5 -13.16 -44.68 -44.68
N ALA A 6 -13.47 -44.37 -45.94
CA ALA A 6 -13.02 -43.14 -46.61
C ALA A 6 -13.56 -41.89 -45.90
N ILE A 7 -14.86 -41.89 -45.56
CA ILE A 7 -15.50 -40.78 -44.84
C ILE A 7 -14.84 -40.56 -43.47
N ARG A 8 -14.55 -41.63 -42.71
CA ARG A 8 -13.88 -41.51 -41.41
C ARG A 8 -12.49 -40.89 -41.50
N VAL A 9 -11.72 -41.22 -42.55
CA VAL A 9 -10.38 -40.64 -42.77
C VAL A 9 -10.48 -39.15 -43.08
N VAL A 10 -11.40 -38.74 -43.96
CA VAL A 10 -11.61 -37.33 -44.30
C VAL A 10 -12.04 -36.52 -43.08
N VAL A 11 -12.99 -37.04 -42.29
CA VAL A 11 -13.43 -36.38 -41.05
C VAL A 11 -12.29 -36.29 -40.04
N ALA A 12 -11.49 -37.35 -39.87
CA ALA A 12 -10.35 -37.32 -38.96
C ALA A 12 -9.29 -36.30 -39.37
N LEU A 13 -8.99 -36.17 -40.67
CA LEU A 13 -8.06 -35.17 -41.19
C LEU A 13 -8.60 -33.74 -41.03
N ALA A 14 -9.89 -33.52 -41.27
CA ALA A 14 -10.54 -32.23 -41.06
C ALA A 14 -10.54 -31.81 -39.57
N LEU A 15 -10.84 -32.75 -38.66
CA LEU A 15 -10.74 -32.50 -37.22
C LEU A 15 -9.30 -32.22 -36.79
N CYS A 16 -8.33 -33.01 -37.26
CA CYS A 16 -6.92 -32.77 -36.96
C CYS A 16 -6.45 -31.39 -37.45
N GLY A 17 -6.84 -31.00 -38.67
CA GLY A 17 -6.53 -29.68 -39.24
C GLY A 17 -7.15 -28.53 -38.43
N THR A 18 -8.41 -28.65 -38.02
CA THR A 18 -9.10 -27.62 -37.23
C THR A 18 -8.55 -27.50 -35.81
N PHE A 19 -8.23 -28.62 -35.13
CA PHE A 19 -7.54 -28.59 -33.84
C PHE A 19 -6.12 -28.01 -33.96
N GLY A 20 -5.38 -28.37 -35.01
CA GLY A 20 -4.06 -27.79 -35.28
C GLY A 20 -4.12 -26.28 -35.48
N LEU A 21 -5.09 -25.80 -36.25
CA LEU A 21 -5.32 -24.37 -36.45
C LEU A 21 -5.73 -23.67 -35.15
N LEU A 22 -6.61 -24.28 -34.34
CA LEU A 22 -7.04 -23.73 -33.05
C LEU A 22 -5.86 -23.60 -32.08
N HIS A 23 -5.01 -24.62 -31.96
CA HIS A 23 -3.81 -24.57 -31.13
C HIS A 23 -2.81 -23.51 -31.61
N LEU A 24 -2.63 -23.38 -32.93
CA LEU A 24 -1.78 -22.33 -33.50
C LEU A 24 -2.32 -20.93 -33.19
N LEU A 25 -3.62 -20.70 -33.36
CA LEU A 25 -4.27 -19.44 -33.03
C LEU A 25 -4.16 -19.12 -31.52
N HIS A 26 -4.33 -20.12 -30.67
CA HIS A 26 -4.15 -19.97 -29.22
C HIS A 26 -2.70 -19.60 -28.87
N LEU A 27 -1.72 -20.25 -29.50
CA LEU A 27 -0.30 -19.94 -29.32
C LEU A 27 0.02 -18.51 -29.80
N ILE A 28 -0.49 -18.10 -30.96
CA ILE A 28 -0.34 -16.73 -31.48
C ILE A 28 -0.97 -15.72 -30.51
N SER A 29 -2.16 -16.00 -29.98
CA SER A 29 -2.82 -15.15 -28.98
C SER A 29 -1.98 -14.98 -27.72
N HIS A 30 -1.38 -16.07 -27.20
CA HIS A 30 -0.44 -15.99 -26.09
C HIS A 30 0.83 -15.21 -26.43
N GLY A 31 1.38 -15.40 -27.64
CA GLY A 31 2.52 -14.64 -28.12
C GLY A 31 2.24 -13.14 -28.21
N ILE A 32 1.07 -12.75 -28.71
CA ILE A 32 0.62 -11.35 -28.75
C ILE A 32 0.45 -10.78 -27.33
N ARG A 33 -0.18 -11.52 -26.42
CA ARG A 33 -0.33 -11.06 -25.02
C ARG A 33 1.02 -10.87 -24.33
N LEU A 34 1.96 -11.78 -24.56
CA LEU A 34 3.30 -11.71 -24.00
C LEU A 34 4.11 -10.54 -24.59
N THR A 35 4.06 -10.36 -25.91
CA THR A 35 4.74 -9.22 -26.57
C THR A 35 4.16 -7.88 -26.14
N ILE A 36 2.84 -7.73 -26.04
CA ILE A 36 2.20 -6.52 -25.49
C ILE A 36 2.64 -6.27 -24.05
N SER A 37 2.73 -7.31 -23.22
CA SER A 37 3.19 -7.19 -21.83
C SER A 37 4.64 -6.69 -21.75
N ILE A 38 5.53 -7.26 -22.58
CA ILE A 38 6.94 -6.82 -22.66
C ILE A 38 7.04 -5.39 -23.16
N ILE A 39 6.32 -5.02 -24.23
CA ILE A 39 6.34 -3.67 -24.79
C ILE A 39 5.88 -2.65 -23.72
N ARG A 40 4.80 -2.94 -22.99
CA ARG A 40 4.33 -2.06 -21.90
C ARG A 40 5.42 -1.88 -20.84
N LYS A 41 6.06 -2.98 -20.42
CA LYS A 41 7.16 -2.92 -19.45
C LYS A 41 8.33 -2.07 -19.96
N VAL A 42 8.71 -2.22 -21.22
CA VAL A 42 9.79 -1.42 -21.84
C VAL A 42 9.40 0.05 -21.91
N VAL A 43 8.15 0.36 -22.30
CA VAL A 43 7.65 1.75 -22.33
C VAL A 43 7.66 2.35 -20.92
N ASP A 44 7.24 1.59 -19.92
CA ASP A 44 7.24 2.05 -18.54
C ASP A 44 8.68 2.34 -18.05
N GLU A 45 9.64 1.46 -18.32
CA GLU A 45 11.06 1.65 -18.00
C GLU A 45 11.69 2.84 -18.76
N VAL A 46 11.33 3.04 -20.03
CA VAL A 46 11.82 4.19 -20.82
C VAL A 46 11.30 5.49 -20.25
N ASP A 47 10.04 5.57 -19.83
CA ASP A 47 9.51 6.78 -19.21
C ASP A 47 10.19 7.08 -17.87
N GLU A 48 10.49 6.05 -17.08
CA GLU A 48 11.30 6.20 -15.87
C GLU A 48 12.70 6.72 -16.15
N LEU A 49 13.37 6.22 -17.19
CA LEU A 49 14.66 6.73 -17.62
C LEU A 49 14.54 8.19 -18.09
N LEU A 50 13.49 8.56 -18.81
CA LEU A 50 13.26 9.94 -19.24
C LEU A 50 13.04 10.88 -18.05
N ILE A 51 12.32 10.43 -17.03
CA ILE A 51 12.14 11.17 -15.77
C ILE A 51 13.47 11.28 -15.02
N ALA A 52 14.22 10.19 -14.90
CA ALA A 52 15.54 10.17 -14.25
C ALA A 52 16.55 11.09 -14.96
N CYS A 53 16.51 11.13 -16.29
CA CYS A 53 17.30 12.04 -17.12
C CYS A 53 16.79 13.48 -17.12
N LYS A 54 15.71 13.81 -16.39
CA LYS A 54 15.06 15.12 -16.35
C LYS A 54 14.57 15.63 -17.71
N ILE A 55 14.42 14.74 -18.69
CA ILE A 55 13.88 15.09 -20.00
C ILE A 55 12.38 15.35 -19.89
N ARG A 56 11.71 14.64 -18.97
CA ARG A 56 10.28 14.78 -18.69
C ARG A 56 10.07 15.08 -17.21
N SER A 57 9.40 16.18 -16.89
CA SER A 57 8.90 16.44 -15.54
C SER A 57 7.58 15.73 -15.34
N ARG A 58 7.42 15.00 -14.24
CA ARG A 58 6.14 14.41 -13.85
C ARG A 58 5.35 15.40 -13.01
N ASP A 59 4.10 15.65 -13.38
CA ASP A 59 3.18 16.45 -12.56
C ASP A 59 2.14 15.52 -11.94
N VAL A 60 2.43 15.06 -10.73
CA VAL A 60 1.54 14.16 -9.96
C VAL A 60 0.15 14.79 -9.79
N ARG A 61 0.03 16.11 -9.73
CA ARG A 61 -1.29 16.75 -9.63
C ARG A 61 -2.13 16.57 -10.88
N ASN A 62 -1.52 16.62 -12.06
CA ASN A 62 -2.25 16.39 -13.31
C ASN A 62 -2.73 14.95 -13.42
N ASP A 63 -1.88 14.01 -13.00
CA ASP A 63 -2.26 12.61 -12.86
C ASP A 63 -3.51 12.53 -11.94
N LEU A 64 -3.42 13.09 -10.73
CA LEU A 64 -4.47 13.07 -9.70
C LEU A 64 -5.77 13.79 -10.07
N ARG A 65 -5.78 14.72 -11.03
CA ARG A 65 -7.03 15.38 -11.50
C ARG A 65 -8.07 14.39 -12.03
N SER A 66 -7.63 13.21 -12.46
CA SER A 66 -8.51 12.13 -12.89
C SER A 66 -9.22 11.42 -11.73
N ILE A 67 -8.72 11.54 -10.49
CA ILE A 67 -9.30 10.91 -9.31
C ILE A 67 -10.40 11.80 -8.73
N LYS A 68 -11.59 11.21 -8.51
CA LYS A 68 -12.75 11.94 -7.96
C LYS A 68 -12.60 12.31 -6.49
N LYS A 69 -11.87 11.51 -5.70
CA LYS A 69 -11.70 11.69 -4.25
C LYS A 69 -10.28 11.30 -3.87
N LEU A 70 -9.64 12.03 -2.95
CA LEU A 70 -8.32 11.67 -2.45
C LEU A 70 -8.46 11.02 -1.07
N PRO A 71 -7.71 9.95 -0.77
CA PRO A 71 -7.67 9.40 0.58
C PRO A 71 -7.06 10.42 1.54
N ALA A 72 -7.70 10.62 2.70
CA ALA A 72 -7.08 11.39 3.79
C ALA A 72 -5.95 10.59 4.46
N HIS A 73 -6.10 9.27 4.51
CA HIS A 73 -5.20 8.35 5.19
C HIS A 73 -4.88 7.13 4.30
N LEU A 74 -3.58 6.92 4.05
CA LEU A 74 -3.05 5.81 3.27
C LEU A 74 -2.38 4.78 4.20
N ALA A 75 -2.81 3.52 4.17
CA ALA A 75 -2.10 2.41 4.77
C ALA A 75 -1.30 1.64 3.71
N ILE A 76 -0.08 1.26 4.08
CA ILE A 76 0.85 0.50 3.25
C ILE A 76 1.22 -0.75 4.03
N LEU A 77 0.83 -1.90 3.51
CA LEU A 77 1.20 -3.20 4.05
C LEU A 77 2.45 -3.71 3.34
N TRP A 78 3.59 -3.61 4.01
CA TRP A 78 4.83 -4.18 3.51
C TRP A 78 4.88 -5.67 3.82
N ILE A 79 4.80 -6.49 2.78
CA ILE A 79 4.98 -7.94 2.89
C ILE A 79 6.39 -8.28 2.42
N PRO A 80 7.23 -8.87 3.29
CA PRO A 80 8.57 -9.25 2.91
C PRO A 80 8.53 -10.18 1.69
N ILE A 81 9.30 -9.84 0.65
CA ILE A 81 9.45 -10.72 -0.52
C ILE A 81 9.92 -12.09 -0.03
N ASN A 82 9.16 -13.12 -0.42
CA ASN A 82 9.32 -14.47 0.07
C ASN A 82 10.80 -14.89 0.02
N TYR A 83 11.37 -15.09 1.22
CA TYR A 83 12.75 -15.44 1.51
C TYR A 83 13.27 -16.66 0.69
N GLN A 84 12.35 -17.49 0.18
CA GLN A 84 12.67 -18.67 -0.61
C GLN A 84 13.34 -18.36 -1.96
N LEU A 85 12.97 -17.27 -2.64
CA LEU A 85 13.61 -16.87 -3.90
C LEU A 85 15.05 -16.40 -3.66
N HIS A 86 15.26 -15.65 -2.58
CA HIS A 86 16.60 -15.23 -2.16
C HIS A 86 17.43 -16.40 -1.66
N ARG A 87 16.83 -17.46 -1.08
CA ARG A 87 17.56 -18.66 -0.63
C ARG A 87 18.26 -19.40 -1.77
N LEU A 88 17.70 -19.37 -2.98
CA LEU A 88 18.30 -20.01 -4.15
C LEU A 88 19.44 -19.18 -4.73
N VAL A 89 19.26 -17.86 -4.89
CA VAL A 89 20.28 -16.97 -5.45
C VAL A 89 21.42 -16.72 -4.44
N SER A 90 21.09 -16.62 -3.15
CA SER A 90 22.03 -16.18 -2.13
C SER A 90 22.95 -17.26 -1.58
N ARG A 91 22.62 -18.54 -1.76
CA ARG A 91 23.54 -19.62 -1.32
C ARG A 91 24.91 -19.51 -1.98
N HIS A 92 24.96 -19.15 -3.26
CA HIS A 92 26.22 -18.96 -3.97
C HIS A 92 26.82 -17.58 -3.73
N ALA A 93 26.00 -16.52 -3.72
CA ALA A 93 26.49 -15.15 -3.49
C ALA A 93 27.08 -14.96 -2.08
N PHE A 94 26.49 -15.54 -1.04
CA PHE A 94 27.01 -15.39 0.33
C PHE A 94 28.28 -16.18 0.59
N THR A 95 28.47 -17.33 -0.07
CA THR A 95 29.74 -18.05 -0.02
C THR A 95 30.86 -17.22 -0.65
N LEU A 96 30.57 -16.49 -1.73
CA LEU A 96 31.52 -15.58 -2.37
C LEU A 96 31.87 -14.36 -1.50
N MET A 97 30.92 -13.87 -0.70
CA MET A 97 31.15 -12.73 0.23
C MET A 97 31.83 -13.12 1.55
N GLY A 98 32.17 -14.40 1.76
CA GLY A 98 32.84 -14.86 2.99
C GLY A 98 31.97 -14.83 4.26
N LEU A 99 30.65 -14.65 4.12
CA LEU A 99 29.71 -14.63 5.24
C LEU A 99 29.42 -16.06 5.71
N SER A 100 30.35 -16.61 6.49
CA SER A 100 30.34 -18.00 6.93
C SER A 100 29.19 -18.30 7.91
N SER A 101 28.84 -17.34 8.79
CA SER A 101 27.83 -17.57 9.81
C SER A 101 26.40 -17.39 9.27
N ARG A 102 25.45 -18.17 9.81
CA ARG A 102 24.02 -18.00 9.51
C ARG A 102 23.50 -16.66 10.04
N ILE A 103 24.02 -16.18 11.16
CA ILE A 103 23.58 -14.97 11.84
C ILE A 103 23.98 -13.72 11.04
N GLU A 104 25.20 -13.66 10.51
CA GLU A 104 25.63 -12.53 9.67
C GLU A 104 24.82 -12.45 8.38
N ARG A 105 24.54 -13.59 7.74
CA ARG A 105 23.68 -13.63 6.54
C ARG A 105 22.28 -13.08 6.81
N LEU A 106 21.69 -13.45 7.95
CA LEU A 106 20.37 -12.93 8.34
C LEU A 106 20.42 -11.43 8.61
N ARG A 107 21.43 -10.93 9.32
CA ARG A 107 21.60 -9.49 9.59
C ARG A 107 21.82 -8.69 8.31
N PHE A 108 22.68 -9.18 7.42
CA PHE A 108 22.94 -8.55 6.13
C PHE A 108 21.67 -8.51 5.28
N GLN A 109 20.91 -9.60 5.26
CA GLN A 109 19.62 -9.63 4.56
C GLN A 109 18.61 -8.65 5.16
N GLN A 110 18.49 -8.58 6.49
CA GLN A 110 17.62 -7.61 7.16
C GLN A 110 18.00 -6.17 6.83
N ARG A 111 19.29 -5.86 6.71
CA ARG A 111 19.76 -4.53 6.29
C ARG A 111 19.36 -4.21 4.84
N LEU A 112 19.60 -5.13 3.90
CA LEU A 112 19.18 -4.93 2.52
C LEU A 112 17.67 -4.74 2.38
N GLU A 113 16.89 -5.49 3.16
CA GLU A 113 15.44 -5.34 3.21
C GLU A 113 15.06 -3.96 3.76
N LEU A 114 15.68 -3.55 4.87
CA LEU A 114 15.45 -2.24 5.48
C LEU A 114 15.79 -1.09 4.52
N ASP A 115 16.95 -1.15 3.86
CA ASP A 115 17.40 -0.15 2.88
C ASP A 115 16.35 0.00 1.75
N ALA A 116 15.87 -1.12 1.24
CA ALA A 116 14.83 -1.13 0.21
C ALA A 116 13.48 -0.61 0.72
N MET A 117 13.10 -0.95 1.95
CA MET A 117 11.89 -0.44 2.58
C MET A 117 11.97 1.09 2.75
N MET A 118 13.11 1.62 3.20
CA MET A 118 13.32 3.06 3.38
C MET A 118 13.30 3.80 2.05
N ASP A 119 13.97 3.28 1.02
CA ASP A 119 13.96 3.85 -0.33
C ASP A 119 12.53 3.90 -0.90
N ASN A 120 11.79 2.79 -0.85
CA ASN A 120 10.42 2.72 -1.34
C ASN A 120 9.46 3.60 -0.54
N PHE A 121 9.56 3.57 0.79
CA PHE A 121 8.74 4.41 1.64
C PHE A 121 8.98 5.90 1.37
N SER A 122 10.24 6.31 1.15
CA SER A 122 10.56 7.70 0.85
C SER A 122 9.90 8.19 -0.45
N LYS A 123 9.88 7.36 -1.50
CA LYS A 123 9.20 7.66 -2.76
C LYS A 123 7.69 7.82 -2.56
N ILE A 124 7.08 6.90 -1.82
CA ILE A 124 5.64 6.95 -1.52
C ILE A 124 5.30 8.18 -0.70
N LEU A 125 6.13 8.52 0.28
CA LEU A 125 5.98 9.69 1.09
C LEU A 125 5.99 10.98 0.25
N VAL A 126 6.96 11.13 -0.65
CA VAL A 126 7.01 12.30 -1.57
C VAL A 126 5.72 12.41 -2.37
N TRP A 127 5.27 11.32 -2.98
CA TRP A 127 4.04 11.34 -3.77
C TRP A 127 2.81 11.64 -2.94
N SER A 128 2.75 11.10 -1.73
CA SER A 128 1.65 11.35 -0.80
C SER A 128 1.59 12.83 -0.41
N MET A 129 2.74 13.46 -0.20
CA MET A 129 2.85 14.91 0.03
C MET A 129 2.41 15.73 -1.18
N GLU A 130 2.78 15.32 -2.40
CA GLU A 130 2.31 15.98 -3.63
C GLU A 130 0.80 15.82 -3.86
N ALA A 131 0.29 14.65 -3.50
CA ALA A 131 -1.12 14.31 -3.56
C ALA A 131 -1.96 15.02 -2.50
N GLY A 132 -1.34 15.54 -1.45
CA GLY A 132 -2.02 16.17 -0.32
C GLY A 132 -2.65 15.15 0.63
N ILE A 133 -2.09 13.95 0.72
CA ILE A 133 -2.46 12.96 1.75
C ILE A 133 -1.92 13.45 3.10
N GLU A 134 -2.76 13.39 4.14
CA GLU A 134 -2.46 13.95 5.46
C GLU A 134 -1.83 12.91 6.40
N GLU A 135 -2.16 11.63 6.24
CA GLU A 135 -1.66 10.56 7.10
C GLU A 135 -1.22 9.33 6.30
N ILE A 136 -0.11 8.71 6.70
CA ILE A 136 0.40 7.45 6.18
C ILE A 136 0.63 6.48 7.34
N THR A 137 0.04 5.30 7.24
CA THR A 137 0.39 4.15 8.07
C THR A 137 1.26 3.18 7.29
N PHE A 138 2.43 2.85 7.82
CA PHE A 138 3.30 1.84 7.24
C PHE A 138 3.34 0.63 8.17
N TYR A 139 2.81 -0.51 7.73
CA TYR A 139 2.85 -1.75 8.47
C TYR A 139 3.98 -2.64 7.97
N ASP A 140 4.76 -3.15 8.92
CA ASP A 140 5.75 -4.19 8.71
C ASP A 140 5.52 -5.29 9.76
N GLU A 141 5.26 -6.51 9.30
CA GLU A 141 4.99 -7.66 10.17
C GLU A 141 6.09 -7.85 11.23
N ARG A 142 7.35 -7.58 10.86
CA ARG A 142 8.52 -7.82 11.72
C ARG A 142 8.89 -6.61 12.57
N GLY A 143 8.30 -5.45 12.29
CA GLY A 143 8.65 -4.19 12.94
C GLY A 143 10.11 -3.77 12.72
N LEU A 144 10.76 -4.19 11.63
CA LEU A 144 12.09 -3.70 11.23
C LEU A 144 12.08 -2.18 11.06
N MET A 145 11.10 -1.64 10.33
CA MET A 145 11.00 -0.19 10.11
C MET A 145 10.81 0.57 11.43
N LYS A 146 9.96 0.03 12.31
CA LYS A 146 9.67 0.60 13.63
C LYS A 146 10.88 0.53 14.57
N SER A 147 11.62 -0.58 14.55
CA SER A 147 12.85 -0.77 15.33
C SER A 147 13.97 0.16 14.88
N ASN A 148 14.02 0.48 13.59
CA ASN A 148 15.02 1.33 12.96
C ASN A 148 14.48 2.74 12.63
N LYS A 149 13.51 3.25 13.40
CA LYS A 149 12.87 4.54 13.13
C LYS A 149 13.84 5.74 13.06
N ILE A 150 14.92 5.71 13.86
CA ILE A 150 15.91 6.80 13.90
C ILE A 150 16.67 6.84 12.58
N GLU A 151 17.06 5.67 12.08
CA GLU A 151 17.72 5.50 10.79
C GLU A 151 16.78 5.92 9.66
N LEU A 152 15.48 5.61 9.74
CA LEU A 152 14.49 6.11 8.79
C LEU A 152 14.41 7.65 8.81
N ILE A 153 14.32 8.28 9.98
CA ILE A 153 14.24 9.74 10.10
C ILE A 153 15.52 10.39 9.54
N GLN A 154 16.68 9.84 9.87
CA GLN A 154 17.96 10.30 9.32
C GLN A 154 18.03 10.11 7.81
N TYR A 155 17.57 8.97 7.30
CA TYR A 155 17.49 8.68 5.88
C TYR A 155 16.62 9.74 5.19
N LEU A 156 15.39 9.96 5.67
CA LEU A 156 14.44 10.95 5.15
C LEU A 156 14.98 12.39 5.22
N ALA A 157 15.68 12.76 6.30
CA ALA A 157 16.29 14.08 6.45
C ALA A 157 17.46 14.28 5.47
N ASN A 158 18.19 13.22 5.18
CA ASN A 158 19.36 13.25 4.32
C ASN A 158 19.03 13.19 2.83
N ILE A 159 17.80 12.88 2.42
CA ILE A 159 17.45 12.69 1.01
C ILE A 159 17.64 14.02 0.24
N PRO A 160 18.75 14.24 -0.49
CA PRO A 160 18.96 15.47 -1.25
C PRO A 160 18.11 15.43 -2.53
N THR A 161 17.69 14.23 -2.93
CA THR A 161 16.81 13.91 -4.06
C THR A 161 15.34 14.26 -3.80
N PHE A 162 14.94 14.57 -2.56
CA PHE A 162 13.57 15.00 -2.22
C PHE A 162 13.21 16.33 -2.90
N ILE A 163 14.22 17.15 -3.24
CA ILE A 163 14.05 18.48 -3.84
C ILE A 163 14.58 18.51 -5.28
N LYS A 164 15.60 17.69 -5.63
CA LYS A 164 16.35 17.85 -6.90
C LYS A 164 15.61 17.36 -8.16
N GLY A 165 14.43 16.76 -8.03
CA GLY A 165 13.56 16.36 -9.14
C GLY A 165 12.10 16.78 -8.99
N ASN A 166 11.74 17.38 -7.86
CA ASN A 166 10.38 17.82 -7.57
C ASN A 166 10.33 19.34 -7.47
N GLU A 167 10.02 19.99 -8.58
CA GLU A 167 9.90 21.45 -8.65
C GLU A 167 8.75 22.01 -7.79
N ASN A 168 7.88 21.14 -7.28
CA ASN A 168 6.69 21.52 -6.52
C ASN A 168 6.93 21.57 -5.01
N ILE A 169 8.01 21.00 -4.46
CA ILE A 169 8.27 21.03 -3.01
C ILE A 169 9.47 21.95 -2.74
N SER A 170 9.22 23.11 -2.13
CA SER A 170 10.29 24.09 -1.81
C SER A 170 11.16 23.67 -0.64
N TRP A 171 10.54 23.04 0.36
CA TRP A 171 11.20 22.64 1.59
C TRP A 171 10.35 21.62 2.32
N ALA A 172 11.02 20.72 3.03
CA ALA A 172 10.44 19.82 4.02
C ALA A 172 11.33 19.87 5.27
N SER A 173 10.70 19.99 6.44
CA SER A 173 11.36 19.89 7.73
C SER A 173 10.73 18.73 8.48
N ILE A 174 11.57 17.83 8.96
CA ILE A 174 11.14 16.69 9.78
C ILE A 174 11.26 17.15 11.22
N GLU A 175 10.12 17.45 11.84
CA GLU A 175 10.07 17.74 13.26
C GLU A 175 9.58 16.48 13.96
N PRO A 176 10.48 15.69 14.60
CA PRO A 176 10.04 14.56 15.41
C PRO A 176 9.24 15.11 16.59
N ARG A 177 7.92 15.16 16.46
CA ARG A 177 7.01 15.42 17.57
C ARG A 177 7.01 14.18 18.47
N LEU A 178 7.96 14.15 19.38
CA LEU A 178 7.93 13.26 20.53
C LEU A 178 6.85 13.83 21.47
N THR A 179 5.60 13.42 21.28
CA THR A 179 4.52 13.71 22.22
C THR A 179 4.86 13.05 23.55
N GLU A 180 5.13 13.87 24.57
CA GLU A 180 5.61 13.46 25.90
C GLU A 180 4.63 12.51 26.65
N GLU A 181 3.38 12.42 26.21
CA GLU A 181 2.34 11.58 26.82
C GLU A 181 2.21 10.17 26.19
N GLU A 182 2.86 9.90 25.05
CA GLU A 182 2.80 8.60 24.34
C GLU A 182 4.06 7.75 24.51
N VAL A 183 4.60 7.68 25.73
CA VAL A 183 5.84 6.95 26.10
C VAL A 183 5.80 5.43 25.78
N LYS A 184 4.69 4.88 25.26
CA LYS A 184 4.59 3.49 24.77
C LYS A 184 4.25 3.31 23.29
N MET A 185 3.95 4.38 22.54
CA MET A 185 3.59 4.31 21.13
C MET A 185 4.57 5.13 20.28
N LEU A 186 5.85 4.76 20.39
CA LEU A 186 7.02 5.38 19.75
C LEU A 186 7.04 5.33 18.20
N SER A 187 5.90 5.08 17.55
CA SER A 187 5.77 4.83 16.11
C SER A 187 5.27 6.00 15.27
N LYS A 188 4.78 7.08 15.90
CA LYS A 188 4.17 8.22 15.19
C LYS A 188 5.13 9.41 15.13
N PHE A 189 5.25 10.04 13.96
CA PHE A 189 5.99 11.30 13.78
C PHE A 189 5.40 12.14 12.63
N GLU A 190 5.66 13.44 12.62
CA GLU A 190 5.07 14.39 11.67
C GLU A 190 6.16 15.07 10.83
N ILE A 191 5.87 15.32 9.55
CA ILE A 191 6.75 16.04 8.64
C ILE A 191 6.00 17.27 8.15
N THR A 192 6.56 18.45 8.37
CA THR A 192 6.00 19.72 7.89
C THR A 192 6.69 20.12 6.59
N TYR A 193 5.92 20.53 5.58
CA TYR A 193 6.44 20.88 4.26
C TYR A 193 5.68 22.05 3.64
N LYS A 194 6.29 22.63 2.59
CA LYS A 194 5.65 23.69 1.81
C LYS A 194 5.76 23.44 0.33
N LEU A 195 4.58 23.46 -0.28
CA LEU A 195 4.43 23.37 -1.72
C LEU A 195 4.67 24.72 -2.40
N ILE A 196 5.39 24.70 -3.51
CA ILE A 196 5.51 25.79 -4.46
C ILE A 196 4.32 25.70 -5.39
N THR A 197 3.39 26.65 -5.31
CA THR A 197 2.33 26.77 -6.31
C THR A 197 2.83 27.70 -7.41
N LYS A 198 3.03 27.17 -8.63
CA LYS A 198 3.53 27.92 -9.80
C LYS A 198 2.61 29.05 -10.29
N GLU A 199 1.42 29.23 -9.70
CA GLU A 199 0.39 30.15 -10.17
C GLU A 199 0.63 31.64 -9.84
N SER A 200 1.68 32.00 -9.09
CA SER A 200 1.85 33.38 -8.61
C SER A 200 2.70 34.30 -9.51
N THR A 201 3.21 33.81 -10.64
CA THR A 201 4.14 34.61 -11.49
C THR A 201 3.47 35.34 -12.67
N ALA A 202 2.15 35.25 -12.86
CA ALA A 202 1.49 35.71 -14.09
C ALA A 202 0.53 36.92 -13.97
N SER A 203 0.46 37.64 -12.84
CA SER A 203 -0.41 38.85 -12.76
C SER A 203 0.23 40.03 -12.02
N SER A 204 1.30 40.57 -12.61
CA SER A 204 1.75 41.95 -12.36
C SER A 204 1.49 42.79 -13.62
N THR A 205 0.23 43.17 -13.85
CA THR A 205 -0.07 44.34 -14.69
C THR A 205 -1.19 45.18 -14.06
N ASN A 206 -0.76 46.37 -13.62
CA ASN A 206 -1.49 47.60 -13.33
C ASN A 206 -2.28 47.75 -12.01
N PRO A 207 -1.81 48.65 -11.10
CA PRO A 207 -2.63 49.16 -10.02
C PRO A 207 -3.52 50.30 -10.55
N LYS A 208 -4.85 50.08 -10.61
CA LYS A 208 -5.82 51.19 -10.65
C LYS A 208 -6.49 51.32 -9.29
N THR A 209 -6.01 52.33 -8.57
CA THR A 209 -6.65 53.12 -7.52
C THR A 209 -8.14 52.83 -7.28
N GLY A 210 -8.44 52.20 -6.15
CA GLY A 210 -9.78 52.07 -5.60
C GLY A 210 -9.69 52.00 -4.07
N THR A 211 -9.99 53.12 -3.42
CA THR A 211 -10.03 53.33 -1.97
C THR A 211 -11.17 52.50 -1.38
N GLY A 212 -10.85 51.32 -0.86
CA GLY A 212 -11.79 50.44 -0.18
C GLY A 212 -11.18 49.88 1.09
N THR A 213 -11.66 50.35 2.24
CA THR A 213 -11.36 49.85 3.59
C THR A 213 -11.84 48.41 3.73
N GLY A 214 -11.00 47.45 3.35
CA GLY A 214 -11.35 46.02 3.30
C GLY A 214 -10.30 45.14 3.97
N ARG A 215 -10.61 44.75 5.21
CA ARG A 215 -10.19 43.51 5.91
C ARG A 215 -8.91 42.84 5.37
N LYS A 216 -7.75 43.16 5.98
CA LYS A 216 -6.51 42.38 5.87
C LYS A 216 -6.78 40.92 6.27
N ARG A 217 -7.15 40.07 5.31
CA ARG A 217 -7.04 38.61 5.44
C ARG A 217 -5.55 38.31 5.38
N SER A 218 -4.94 38.11 6.55
CA SER A 218 -3.59 37.57 6.65
C SER A 218 -3.56 36.24 5.91
N ASN A 219 -2.95 36.24 4.73
CA ASN A 219 -2.69 35.06 3.93
C ASN A 219 -1.56 34.30 4.63
N SER A 220 -1.86 33.69 5.79
CA SER A 220 -0.92 32.82 6.49
C SER A 220 -0.60 31.69 5.53
N LYS A 221 0.66 31.64 5.06
CA LYS A 221 1.22 30.48 4.35
C LYS A 221 0.78 29.24 5.13
N ARG A 222 -0.17 28.47 4.59
CA ARG A 222 -0.53 27.18 5.15
C ARG A 222 0.68 26.28 4.93
N SER A 223 1.40 25.98 6.00
CA SER A 223 2.32 24.84 6.03
C SER A 223 1.46 23.59 5.95
N ASN A 224 1.80 22.69 5.05
CA ASN A 224 1.18 21.37 5.03
C ASN A 224 1.97 20.48 5.97
N SER A 225 1.30 19.51 6.59
CA SER A 225 2.00 18.46 7.32
C SER A 225 1.47 17.09 6.93
N ILE A 226 2.33 16.09 7.04
CA ILE A 226 1.98 14.70 6.85
C ILE A 226 2.41 13.90 8.06
N THR A 227 1.49 13.09 8.56
CA THR A 227 1.68 12.27 9.75
C THR A 227 2.04 10.85 9.33
N ILE A 228 3.10 10.28 9.90
CA ILE A 228 3.56 8.92 9.62
C ILE A 228 3.35 8.08 10.87
N ASN A 229 2.71 6.92 10.74
CA ASN A 229 2.63 5.92 11.79
C ASN A 229 3.23 4.57 11.36
N LEU A 230 4.17 4.06 12.14
CA LEU A 230 4.83 2.77 11.90
C LEU A 230 4.18 1.66 12.74
N ILE A 231 3.47 0.73 12.10
CA ILE A 231 2.78 -0.35 12.78
C ILE A 231 3.53 -1.67 12.62
N ASP A 232 3.53 -2.48 13.69
CA ASP A 232 4.00 -3.87 13.67
C ASP A 232 2.88 -4.86 13.97
N ARG A 233 3.20 -6.15 13.85
CA ARG A 233 2.27 -7.24 14.19
C ARG A 233 1.79 -7.22 15.64
N GLU A 234 2.57 -6.70 16.58
CA GLU A 234 2.18 -6.64 17.99
C GLU A 234 1.01 -5.68 18.23
N GLN A 235 0.88 -4.66 17.38
CA GLN A 235 -0.18 -3.67 17.40
C GLN A 235 -1.52 -4.16 16.79
N GLY A 236 -1.56 -5.37 16.23
CA GLY A 236 -2.79 -5.99 15.72
C GLY A 236 -3.62 -6.70 16.79
N HIS A 237 -3.84 -8.00 16.60
CA HIS A 237 -4.66 -8.83 17.51
C HIS A 237 -4.14 -8.82 18.96
N THR A 238 -2.82 -8.86 19.15
CA THR A 238 -2.21 -8.88 20.48
C THR A 238 -2.53 -7.61 21.26
N HIS A 239 -2.50 -6.45 20.59
CA HIS A 239 -2.89 -5.18 21.19
C HIS A 239 -4.38 -5.14 21.53
N LEU A 240 -5.24 -5.59 20.62
CA LEU A 240 -6.68 -5.68 20.87
C LEU A 240 -7.00 -6.51 22.13
N VAL A 241 -6.33 -7.65 22.31
CA VAL A 241 -6.45 -8.47 23.52
C VAL A 241 -5.91 -7.75 24.76
N LYS A 242 -4.76 -7.08 24.67
CA LYS A 242 -4.17 -6.31 25.78
C LYS A 242 -5.09 -5.17 26.23
N VAL A 243 -5.64 -4.40 25.29
CA VAL A 243 -6.58 -3.29 25.58
C VAL A 243 -7.86 -3.82 26.21
N THR A 244 -8.41 -4.92 25.68
CA THR A 244 -9.64 -5.53 26.22
C THR A 244 -9.42 -6.06 27.64
N LYS A 245 -8.29 -6.72 27.91
CA LYS A 245 -7.92 -7.17 29.25
C LYS A 245 -7.77 -5.99 30.21
N ALA A 246 -7.05 -4.94 29.82
CA ALA A 246 -6.89 -3.74 30.63
C ALA A 246 -8.24 -3.07 30.94
N LEU A 247 -9.17 -3.04 29.97
CA LEU A 247 -10.52 -2.54 30.17
C LEU A 247 -11.30 -3.35 31.20
N ILE A 248 -11.26 -4.68 31.09
CA ILE A 248 -11.90 -5.60 32.05
C ILE A 248 -11.28 -5.45 33.44
N ASP A 249 -9.96 -5.32 33.53
CA ASP A 249 -9.25 -5.12 34.80
C ASP A 249 -9.66 -3.80 35.47
N ILE A 250 -9.82 -2.72 34.69
CA ILE A 250 -10.30 -1.42 35.19
C ILE A 250 -11.74 -1.55 35.74
N VAL A 251 -12.62 -2.28 35.04
CA VAL A 251 -14.00 -2.54 35.49
C VAL A 251 -14.02 -3.38 36.78
N ASN A 252 -13.17 -4.40 36.87
CA ASN A 252 -13.10 -5.28 38.05
C ASN A 252 -12.50 -4.59 39.29
N LEU A 253 -11.47 -3.76 39.09
CA LEU A 253 -10.79 -3.04 40.17
C LEU A 253 -11.67 -1.90 40.71
N ASN A 254 -12.41 -1.23 39.85
CA ASN A 254 -13.30 -0.15 40.24
C ASN A 254 -14.69 -0.66 40.62
N LYS A 255 -14.84 -1.17 41.84
CA LYS A 255 -16.17 -1.33 42.46
C LYS A 255 -16.93 0.00 42.67
N GLN A 256 -16.31 1.15 42.37
CA GLN A 256 -16.81 2.49 42.70
C GLN A 256 -16.71 3.54 41.58
N THR A 257 -16.22 3.25 40.36
CA THR A 257 -16.20 4.25 39.28
C THR A 257 -17.08 3.88 38.08
N THR A 258 -17.51 4.93 37.41
CA THR A 258 -18.58 5.12 36.42
C THR A 258 -18.45 4.35 35.08
N LEU A 259 -17.66 3.27 35.02
CA LEU A 259 -17.56 2.44 33.81
C LEU A 259 -18.27 1.12 34.06
N ASN A 260 -19.53 1.07 33.66
CA ASN A 260 -20.31 -0.17 33.66
C ASN A 260 -19.91 -1.03 32.44
N LEU A 261 -20.16 -2.34 32.49
CA LEU A 261 -20.00 -3.24 31.33
C LEU A 261 -20.87 -2.79 30.15
N ASP A 262 -21.97 -2.09 30.41
CA ASP A 262 -22.85 -1.52 29.39
C ASP A 262 -22.20 -0.34 28.64
N ASP A 263 -21.18 0.31 29.22
CA ASP A 263 -20.44 1.42 28.61
C ASP A 263 -19.32 0.92 27.66
N LEU A 264 -19.02 -0.39 27.69
CA LEU A 264 -18.12 -1.07 26.75
C LEU A 264 -18.82 -1.27 25.40
N ASN A 265 -19.04 -0.17 24.69
CA ASN A 265 -19.50 -0.19 23.32
C ASN A 265 -18.33 -0.23 22.32
N VAL A 266 -18.65 -0.63 21.08
CA VAL A 266 -17.70 -0.66 19.95
C VAL A 266 -16.97 0.67 19.78
N LYS A 267 -17.61 1.80 20.10
CA LYS A 267 -17.02 3.14 19.98
C LYS A 267 -15.97 3.43 21.06
N SER A 268 -16.22 3.06 22.32
CA SER A 268 -15.29 3.27 23.44
C SER A 268 -14.08 2.34 23.35
N ILE A 269 -14.31 1.11 22.88
CA ILE A 269 -13.25 0.17 22.51
C ILE A 269 -12.45 0.72 21.33
N GLY A 270 -13.12 1.16 20.25
CA GLY A 270 -12.46 1.72 19.07
C GLY A 270 -11.61 2.95 19.39
N GLN A 271 -12.07 3.83 20.28
CA GLN A 271 -11.31 4.99 20.76
C GLN A 271 -10.05 4.59 21.55
N LYS A 272 -10.06 3.43 22.21
CA LYS A 272 -8.93 2.94 23.02
C LYS A 272 -7.98 2.01 22.25
N ILE A 273 -8.45 1.32 21.22
CA ILE A 273 -7.68 0.29 20.49
C ILE A 273 -6.58 0.87 19.60
N CYS A 274 -6.61 2.17 19.30
CA CYS A 274 -5.47 3.03 18.93
C CYS A 274 -6.07 4.28 18.27
N CYS A 275 -5.44 5.44 18.52
CA CYS A 275 -5.81 6.77 18.04
C CYS A 275 -5.62 6.98 16.52
N MET A 276 -5.75 5.93 15.74
CA MET A 276 -5.53 5.92 14.30
C MET A 276 -6.88 5.83 13.61
N PHE A 277 -7.18 6.83 12.80
CA PHE A 277 -8.31 6.79 11.89
C PHE A 277 -8.26 5.50 11.05
N PRO A 278 -9.42 4.93 10.68
CA PRO A 278 -9.43 3.83 9.74
C PRO A 278 -8.80 4.33 8.43
N PRO A 279 -7.77 3.66 7.91
CA PRO A 279 -7.19 4.06 6.64
C PRO A 279 -8.25 3.99 5.57
N SER A 280 -8.30 5.00 4.71
CA SER A 280 -9.23 5.01 3.57
C SER A 280 -8.82 4.01 2.50
N ILE A 281 -7.52 3.72 2.40
CA ILE A 281 -6.92 2.88 1.36
C ILE A 281 -5.83 2.02 2.00
N ASP A 282 -5.85 0.72 1.76
CA ASP A 282 -4.79 -0.22 2.11
C ASP A 282 -4.15 -0.78 0.84
N CYS A 283 -2.87 -0.48 0.61
CA CYS A 283 -2.10 -1.01 -0.50
C CYS A 283 -1.30 -2.23 -0.04
N CYS A 284 -1.62 -3.39 -0.61
CA CYS A 284 -1.04 -4.67 -0.25
C CYS A 284 -0.36 -5.31 -1.44
N ASP A 285 0.80 -5.89 -1.19
CA ASP A 285 1.47 -6.72 -2.16
C ASP A 285 1.01 -8.17 -1.95
N ASP A 286 0.38 -8.74 -2.98
CA ASP A 286 0.13 -10.18 -3.13
C ASP A 286 -1.17 -10.83 -2.59
N LYS A 287 -1.48 -11.99 -3.17
CA LYS A 287 -2.77 -12.71 -3.15
C LYS A 287 -2.93 -13.76 -2.04
N LEU A 288 -1.97 -13.91 -1.13
CA LEU A 288 -2.01 -14.94 -0.11
C LEU A 288 -1.86 -14.36 1.31
N THR A 289 -2.87 -14.64 2.13
CA THR A 289 -2.90 -14.51 3.60
C THR A 289 -2.90 -13.09 4.18
N PHE A 290 -3.71 -12.19 3.62
CA PHE A 290 -4.10 -10.93 4.28
C PHE A 290 -4.56 -11.14 5.74
N PHE A 291 -5.32 -12.21 5.97
CA PHE A 291 -5.87 -12.54 7.30
C PHE A 291 -4.88 -13.24 8.23
N GLY A 292 -3.70 -13.65 7.76
CA GLY A 292 -2.69 -14.34 8.57
C GLY A 292 -1.61 -13.42 9.14
N GLY A 293 -1.39 -12.25 8.52
CA GLY A 293 -0.26 -11.37 8.81
C GLY A 293 -0.37 -10.58 10.11
N GLY A 294 -1.56 -10.49 10.71
CA GLY A 294 -1.77 -9.82 12.00
C GLY A 294 -1.89 -8.29 11.93
N PHE A 295 -2.17 -7.71 10.75
CA PHE A 295 -2.52 -6.29 10.63
C PHE A 295 -3.77 -5.98 11.48
N PRO A 296 -3.88 -4.79 12.12
CA PRO A 296 -5.03 -4.43 12.96
C PRO A 296 -6.39 -4.64 12.27
N PRO A 297 -7.14 -5.71 12.63
CA PRO A 297 -8.35 -6.10 11.90
C PRO A 297 -9.49 -5.09 12.10
N TRP A 298 -9.47 -4.37 13.22
CA TRP A 298 -10.52 -3.42 13.60
C TRP A 298 -10.59 -2.24 12.63
N GLN A 299 -9.44 -1.79 12.14
CA GLN A 299 -9.32 -0.60 11.30
C GLN A 299 -9.72 -0.86 9.85
N LEU A 300 -9.66 -2.12 9.40
CA LEU A 300 -9.89 -2.51 8.02
C LEU A 300 -11.36 -2.68 7.64
N THR A 301 -12.28 -2.52 8.59
CA THR A 301 -13.71 -2.84 8.38
C THR A 301 -14.38 -2.03 7.27
N LEU A 302 -13.90 -0.81 7.04
CA LEU A 302 -14.41 0.12 6.01
C LEU A 302 -13.30 0.57 5.05
N THR A 303 -12.14 -0.09 5.09
CA THR A 303 -10.99 0.29 4.26
C THR A 303 -11.09 -0.37 2.90
N GLU A 304 -10.84 0.41 1.86
CA GLU A 304 -10.68 -0.14 0.51
C GLU A 304 -9.33 -0.81 0.39
N ILE A 305 -9.34 -2.10 0.09
CA ILE A 305 -8.12 -2.91 -0.04
C ILE A 305 -7.73 -3.02 -1.50
N TYR A 306 -6.45 -2.76 -1.77
CA TYR A 306 -5.88 -2.71 -3.09
C TYR A 306 -4.65 -3.59 -3.19
N HIS A 307 -4.62 -4.43 -4.22
CA HIS A 307 -3.50 -5.33 -4.45
C HIS A 307 -2.61 -4.81 -5.58
N ALA A 308 -1.36 -4.48 -5.26
CA ALA A 308 -0.32 -4.29 -6.26
C ALA A 308 0.30 -5.65 -6.59
N ASP A 309 0.58 -5.92 -7.88
CA ASP A 309 1.35 -7.11 -8.23
C ASP A 309 2.83 -6.89 -7.87
N ARG A 310 3.45 -7.93 -7.29
CA ARG A 310 4.84 -8.06 -6.81
C ARG A 310 5.96 -7.44 -7.64
N THR A 311 5.73 -7.10 -8.91
CA THR A 311 6.77 -6.51 -9.76
C THR A 311 7.13 -5.08 -9.37
N VAL A 312 6.31 -4.41 -8.56
CA VAL A 312 6.48 -2.96 -8.26
C VAL A 312 7.36 -2.70 -7.03
N PHE A 313 7.44 -3.63 -6.08
CA PHE A 313 8.18 -3.46 -4.82
C PHE A 313 9.48 -4.27 -4.74
N CYS A 314 10.02 -4.70 -5.88
CA CYS A 314 11.32 -5.36 -5.89
C CYS A 314 12.41 -4.38 -5.38
N PRO A 315 13.22 -4.76 -4.38
CA PRO A 315 14.22 -3.91 -3.73
C PRO A 315 15.30 -3.37 -4.68
N ILE A 316 15.35 -3.89 -5.91
CA ILE A 316 16.37 -3.54 -6.90
C ILE A 316 15.88 -2.44 -7.86
N ARG A 317 14.57 -2.17 -7.94
CA ARG A 317 13.97 -1.09 -8.75
C ARG A 317 12.47 -1.06 -8.50
N SER A 318 11.99 -0.08 -7.75
CA SER A 318 10.56 0.25 -7.76
C SER A 318 10.25 1.14 -8.95
N ASP A 319 9.44 0.63 -9.88
CA ASP A 319 8.96 1.38 -11.04
C ASP A 319 7.88 2.38 -10.57
N THR A 320 8.31 3.64 -10.50
CA THR A 320 7.60 4.87 -10.12
C THR A 320 6.23 4.97 -10.85
N MET A 321 6.17 4.54 -12.12
CA MET A 321 4.99 4.54 -12.99
C MET A 321 3.99 3.42 -12.68
N SER A 322 4.46 2.24 -12.30
CA SER A 322 3.58 1.10 -12.01
C SER A 322 2.73 1.39 -10.78
N PHE A 323 3.33 1.98 -9.75
CA PHE A 323 2.63 2.41 -8.54
C PHE A 323 1.57 3.45 -8.88
N LEU A 324 1.94 4.56 -9.54
CA LEU A 324 0.99 5.65 -9.82
C LEU A 324 -0.11 5.26 -10.81
N LYS A 325 0.19 4.63 -11.95
CA LYS A 325 -0.86 4.19 -12.91
C LYS A 325 -1.81 3.17 -12.30
N ARG A 326 -1.31 2.26 -11.46
CA ARG A 326 -2.17 1.28 -10.78
C ARG A 326 -2.88 1.86 -9.58
N PHE A 327 -2.33 2.88 -8.92
CA PHE A 327 -3.02 3.70 -7.92
C PHE A 327 -4.08 4.61 -8.57
N MET A 328 -3.89 5.02 -9.82
CA MET A 328 -4.79 5.87 -10.62
C MET A 328 -5.97 5.11 -11.25
N SER A 329 -5.76 3.87 -11.71
CA SER A 329 -6.82 3.02 -12.29
C SER A 329 -7.82 2.48 -11.25
N LEU A 330 -7.71 2.96 -10.02
CA LEU A 330 -8.11 2.26 -8.82
C LEU A 330 -8.83 3.27 -7.94
N VAL A 331 -10.09 3.53 -8.29
CA VAL A 331 -10.91 4.60 -7.72
C VAL A 331 -12.19 4.03 -7.10
N ILE A 332 -12.18 3.97 -5.75
CA ILE A 332 -13.09 4.61 -4.80
C ILE A 332 -14.59 4.33 -4.88
N VAL A 333 -15.12 3.79 -3.78
CA VAL A 333 -16.45 4.06 -3.23
C VAL A 333 -16.33 4.54 -1.79
N ASN A 334 -16.24 5.86 -1.62
CA ASN A 334 -16.41 6.49 -0.31
C ASN A 334 -17.82 6.25 0.22
N ASN A 335 -17.94 5.83 1.48
CA ASN A 335 -19.21 5.76 2.19
C ASN A 335 -19.29 6.86 3.25
N GLU A 336 -19.42 8.11 2.79
CA GLU A 336 -19.88 9.23 3.64
C GLU A 336 -21.34 9.51 3.30
N SER A 337 -22.25 8.72 3.87
CA SER A 337 -23.65 9.15 4.06
C SER A 337 -24.49 8.32 5.06
N VAL A 338 -23.94 7.46 5.93
CA VAL A 338 -24.77 6.57 6.78
C VAL A 338 -24.71 6.85 8.29
N LEU A 339 -24.11 7.95 8.74
CA LEU A 339 -24.07 8.29 10.18
C LEU A 339 -24.73 9.61 10.59
N GLU A 340 -25.68 10.08 9.78
CA GLU A 340 -26.68 11.05 10.23
C GLU A 340 -28.09 10.60 9.82
N LYS A 341 -28.89 10.22 10.83
CA LYS A 341 -30.33 9.84 10.80
C LYS A 341 -30.67 8.37 10.52
N SER A 342 -30.65 7.54 11.56
CA SER A 342 -31.77 6.60 11.80
C SER A 342 -31.77 6.05 13.24
N LYS A 343 -32.89 6.25 13.95
CA LYS A 343 -33.32 5.42 15.08
C LYS A 343 -33.43 3.94 14.61
N PRO A 344 -33.23 2.94 15.49
CA PRO A 344 -33.30 1.54 15.09
C PRO A 344 -34.77 1.09 14.94
N PRO A 345 -35.03 0.07 14.12
CA PRO A 345 -35.21 -1.23 14.75
C PRO A 345 -34.50 -2.39 14.05
N PHE A 346 -34.13 -3.36 14.87
CA PHE A 346 -33.75 -4.72 14.51
C PHE A 346 -34.64 -5.33 13.43
N ARG A 347 -34.03 -5.90 12.39
CA ARG A 347 -34.44 -7.20 11.82
C ARG A 347 -33.30 -7.81 11.03
N ALA A 348 -32.98 -9.06 11.38
CA ALA A 348 -32.09 -9.91 10.64
C ALA A 348 -32.68 -10.20 9.25
N SER A 349 -31.84 -10.10 8.21
CA SER A 349 -32.05 -10.80 6.96
C SER A 349 -30.72 -11.16 6.33
N SER A 350 -30.57 -12.45 6.10
CA SER A 350 -29.65 -13.10 5.17
C SER A 350 -29.44 -12.31 3.89
N ASN A 351 -28.19 -12.21 3.42
CA ASN A 351 -27.80 -12.18 2.00
C ASN A 351 -26.30 -12.56 1.97
N GLN A 352 -25.96 -13.77 1.51
CA GLN A 352 -25.58 -14.05 0.11
C GLN A 352 -24.45 -13.13 -0.38
N TYR A 353 -23.21 -13.62 -0.27
CA TYR A 353 -22.12 -13.15 -1.11
C TYR A 353 -22.01 -14.07 -2.32
N CYS A 354 -22.17 -13.48 -3.51
CA CYS A 354 -21.83 -14.10 -4.78
C CYS A 354 -20.30 -14.25 -4.86
N LEU A 355 -19.85 -15.50 -4.91
CA LEU A 355 -18.47 -15.88 -5.19
C LEU A 355 -18.38 -16.06 -6.70
N LEU A 356 -17.80 -15.09 -7.41
CA LEU A 356 -17.52 -15.23 -8.84
C LEU A 356 -16.15 -15.90 -9.01
N GLU A 357 -16.17 -17.21 -9.09
CA GLU A 357 -15.03 -18.06 -9.41
C GLU A 357 -14.79 -18.03 -10.93
N ILE A 358 -13.68 -17.45 -11.38
CA ILE A 358 -13.16 -17.71 -12.73
C ILE A 358 -11.82 -18.41 -12.55
N GLY A 359 -11.90 -19.74 -12.52
CA GLY A 359 -10.75 -20.62 -12.53
C GLY A 359 -10.08 -20.61 -13.90
N SER A 360 -8.75 -20.62 -13.89
CA SER A 360 -7.97 -21.26 -14.96
C SER A 360 -7.13 -22.34 -14.28
N HIS A 361 -7.59 -23.59 -14.43
CA HIS A 361 -6.89 -24.77 -13.96
C HIS A 361 -5.53 -24.91 -14.64
N HIS A 362 -4.47 -24.97 -13.84
CA HIS A 362 -3.36 -25.87 -14.13
C HIS A 362 -3.03 -26.64 -12.85
N ARG A 363 -3.55 -27.87 -12.77
CA ARG A 363 -3.10 -28.88 -11.81
C ARG A 363 -1.69 -29.30 -12.21
N LEU A 364 -0.73 -29.17 -11.30
CA LEU A 364 0.39 -30.09 -11.22
C LEU A 364 0.23 -30.83 -9.89
N SER A 365 -0.08 -32.11 -10.03
CA SER A 365 -0.20 -33.09 -8.96
C SER A 365 1.17 -33.38 -8.33
N SER A 366 1.29 -33.19 -7.02
CA SER A 366 2.19 -34.02 -6.21
C SER A 366 1.52 -34.30 -4.88
N PHE A 367 1.12 -35.55 -4.71
CA PHE A 367 0.65 -36.17 -3.48
C PHE A 367 1.64 -35.95 -2.34
N SER A 368 1.14 -35.53 -1.18
CA SER A 368 1.67 -36.02 0.10
C SER A 368 0.55 -35.96 1.14
N SER A 369 0.05 -37.14 1.47
CA SER A 369 -0.91 -37.42 2.52
C SER A 369 -0.28 -37.10 3.89
N VAL A 370 -0.99 -36.36 4.75
CA VAL A 370 -0.75 -36.41 6.20
C VAL A 370 -2.09 -36.61 6.88
N LEU A 371 -2.21 -37.80 7.47
CA LEU A 371 -3.31 -38.26 8.31
C LEU A 371 -3.38 -37.42 9.60
N PHE A 372 -4.58 -36.98 9.94
CA PHE A 372 -4.98 -36.59 11.29
C PHE A 372 -5.66 -37.78 11.96
N PHE A 373 -5.40 -37.99 13.25
CA PHE A 373 -6.34 -38.47 14.28
C PHE A 373 -5.60 -38.61 15.64
N PRO A 374 -6.30 -38.56 16.78
CA PRO A 374 -7.37 -37.65 17.19
C PRO A 374 -6.85 -36.53 18.11
#